data_AF-A0A0N8NZW0-F1
#
_entry.id   AF-A0A0N8NZW0-F1
#
_cell.length_a   1.000
_cell.length_b   1.000
_cell.length_c   1.000
_cell.angle_alpha   90.00
_cell.angle_beta   90.00
_cell.angle_gamma   90.00
#
_symmetry.space_group_name_H-M   'P 1'
#
loop_
_entity.id
_entity.type
_entity.pdbx_description
1 polymer ?
#
loop_
_entity_poly.entity_id
_entity_poly.type
_entity_poly.pdbx_seq_one_letter_code
_entity_poly.pdbx_strand_id
1 'polypeptide(L)' 'MTANFWCLWKSEIEYYAMLAKTEVQHYSGTNIELGTACGKYFRVCTMSITDPGDSDIIRSLPDN' A
#
# COMPACT_ATOMS: atom_id res chain seq x y z
N MET A 1 0.90 0.37 -2.61
CA MET A 1 0.98 1.68 -3.31
C MET A 1 0.69 1.49 -4.79
N THR A 2 -0.25 2.24 -5.39
CA THR A 2 -0.65 2.06 -6.80
C THR A 2 0.38 2.56 -7.81
N ALA A 3 0.38 1.98 -9.01
CA ALA A 3 1.34 2.31 -10.07
C ALA A 3 1.19 3.75 -10.61
N ASN A 4 -0.01 4.34 -10.51
CA ASN A 4 -0.32 5.68 -11.03
C ASN A 4 -0.09 6.81 -10.00
N PHE A 5 0.56 6.53 -8.87
CA PHE A 5 0.91 7.52 -7.85
C PHE A 5 2.11 8.39 -8.27
N TRP A 6 2.20 9.62 -7.77
CA TRP A 6 3.24 10.56 -8.19
C TRP A 6 4.63 10.12 -7.69
N CYS A 7 5.61 10.09 -8.58
CA CYS A 7 6.96 9.54 -8.30
C CYS A 7 7.65 10.22 -7.10
N LEU A 8 7.48 11.54 -6.92
CA LEU A 8 8.07 12.27 -5.79
C LEU A 8 7.52 11.77 -4.46
N TRP A 9 6.19 11.72 -4.31
CA TRP A 9 5.58 11.21 -3.08
C TRP A 9 5.83 9.71 -2.87
N LYS A 10 5.99 8.94 -3.95
CA LYS A 10 6.38 7.53 -3.87
C LYS A 10 7.73 7.39 -3.15
N SER A 11 8.73 8.15 -3.58
CA SER A 11 10.06 8.14 -2.95
C SER A 11 10.03 8.60 -1.49
N GLU A 12 9.19 9.58 -1.16
CA GLU A 12 9.04 10.07 0.21
C GLU A 12 8.42 8.99 1.14
N ILE A 13 7.38 8.31 0.67
CA ILE A 13 6.74 7.22 1.44
C ILE A 13 7.67 6.02 1.60
N GLU A 14 8.39 5.64 0.54
CA GLU A 14 9.39 4.56 0.60
C GLU A 14 10.51 4.89 1.58
N TYR A 15 10.93 6.15 1.63
CA TYR A 15 11.93 6.61 2.59
C TYR A 15 11.42 6.49 4.04
N TYR A 16 10.20 6.95 4.34
CA TYR A 16 9.63 6.79 5.68
C TYR A 16 9.39 5.33 6.06
N ALA A 17 8.96 4.49 5.12
CA ALA A 17 8.78 3.07 5.34
C ALA A 17 10.11 2.36 5.62
N MET A 18 11.18 2.71 4.91
CA MET A 18 12.53 2.21 5.17
C MET A 18 12.98 2.54 6.59
N LEU A 19 12.81 3.79 7.03
CA LEU A 19 13.17 4.21 8.39
C LEU A 19 12.35 3.49 9.45
N ALA A 20 11.07 3.26 9.19
CA ALA A 20 10.16 2.53 10.07
C ALA A 20 10.36 1.01 10.04
N LYS A 21 11.24 0.50 9.15
CA LYS A 21 11.41 -0.94 8.87
C LYS A 21 10.09 -1.61 8.45
N THR A 22 9.25 -0.88 7.74
CA THR A 22 7.97 -1.36 7.22
C THR A 22 8.14 -1.75 5.75
N GLU A 23 7.54 -2.87 5.36
CA GLU A 23 7.55 -3.30 3.97
C GLU A 23 6.58 -2.48 3.10
N VAL A 24 7.01 -2.16 1.88
CA VAL A 24 6.19 -1.44 0.90
C VAL A 24 5.83 -2.38 -0.24
N GLN A 25 4.54 -2.69 -0.34
CA GLN A 25 4.01 -3.51 -1.44
C GLN A 25 3.47 -2.64 -2.58
N HIS A 26 3.95 -2.89 -3.80
CA HIS A 26 3.50 -2.20 -5.01
C HIS A 26 2.26 -2.89 -5.57
N TYR A 27 1.17 -2.13 -5.65
CA TYR A 27 -0.08 -2.59 -6.20
C TYR A 27 -0.07 -2.38 -7.71
N SER A 28 -0.25 -3.47 -8.46
CA SER A 28 -0.24 -3.45 -9.94
C SER A 28 -1.48 -2.78 -10.55
N GLY A 29 -2.55 -2.61 -9.78
CA GLY A 29 -3.80 -2.01 -10.27
C GLY A 29 -3.85 -0.48 -10.11
N THR A 30 -4.99 0.08 -10.48
CA THR A 30 -5.28 1.52 -10.41
C THR A 30 -5.77 1.96 -9.03
N ASN A 31 -5.69 3.25 -8.75
CA ASN A 31 -6.23 3.84 -7.51
C ASN A 31 -7.77 3.74 -7.37
N ILE A 32 -8.49 3.47 -8.46
CA ILE A 32 -9.94 3.21 -8.44
C ILE A 32 -10.19 1.79 -7.94
N GLU A 33 -9.45 0.81 -8.47
CA GLU A 33 -9.55 -0.60 -8.07
C GLU A 33 -9.14 -0.77 -6.61
N LEU A 34 -8.07 -0.10 -6.18
CA LEU A 34 -7.66 -0.12 -4.77
C LEU A 34 -8.73 0.49 -3.86
N GLY A 35 -9.32 1.64 -4.24
CA GLY A 35 -10.41 2.24 -3.47
C GLY A 35 -11.63 1.32 -3.36
N THR A 36 -12.02 0.69 -4.47
CA THR A 36 -13.12 -0.27 -4.54
C THR A 36 -12.84 -1.50 -3.68
N ALA A 37 -11.62 -2.05 -3.72
CA ALA A 37 -11.20 -3.19 -2.91
C ALA A 37 -11.29 -2.89 -1.40
N CYS A 38 -11.08 -1.63 -1.01
CA CYS A 38 -11.22 -1.17 0.36
C CYS A 38 -12.65 -0.71 0.73
N GLY A 39 -13.63 -0.94 -0.15
CA GLY A 39 -15.03 -0.54 0.06
C GLY A 39 -15.26 0.97 0.05
N LYS A 40 -14.39 1.74 -0.60
CA LYS A 40 -14.49 3.21 -0.72
C LYS A 40 -14.95 3.62 -2.11
N TYR A 41 -15.88 4.58 -2.18
CA TYR A 41 -16.36 5.18 -3.44
C TYR A 41 -15.47 6.33 -3.97
N PHE A 42 -14.25 6.45 -3.43
CA PHE A 42 -13.26 7.44 -3.85
C PHE A 42 -11.92 6.76 -4.14
N ARG A 43 -11.07 7.46 -4.90
CA ARG A 43 -9.77 6.94 -5.34
C ARG A 43 -8.78 6.89 -4.17
N VAL A 44 -8.08 5.78 -4.02
CA VAL A 44 -7.06 5.55 -2.98
C VAL A 44 -5.73 5.21 -3.65
N CYS A 45 -4.70 6.02 -3.44
CA CYS A 45 -3.37 5.79 -4.05
C CYS A 45 -2.43 5.00 -3.11
N THR A 46 -2.61 5.16 -1.79
CA THR A 46 -1.77 4.56 -0.76
C THR A 46 -2.64 4.11 0.41
N MET A 47 -2.23 3.05 1.09
CA MET A 47 -2.87 2.53 2.30
C MET A 47 -1.78 2.02 3.23
N SER A 48 -1.92 2.29 4.53
CA SER A 48 -1.12 1.69 5.58
C SER A 48 -1.97 0.70 6.36
N ILE A 49 -1.37 -0.40 6.79
CA ILE A 49 -2.01 -1.43 7.61
C ILE A 49 -1.45 -1.23 9.03
N THR A 50 -2.28 -0.76 9.95
CA THR A 50 -1.90 -0.60 11.36
C THR A 50 -2.19 -1.86 12.17
N ASP A 51 -3.25 -2.58 11.80
CA ASP A 51 -3.67 -3.84 12.40
C ASP A 51 -4.24 -4.73 11.28
N PRO A 52 -3.68 -5.95 11.05
CA PRO A 52 -4.20 -6.86 10.04
C PRO A 52 -5.54 -7.50 10.41
N GLY A 53 -5.91 -7.53 11.71
CA GLY A 53 -7.04 -8.32 12.19
C GLY A 53 -6.92 -9.79 11.76
N ASP A 54 -7.99 -10.33 11.15
CA ASP A 54 -8.05 -11.71 10.63
C ASP A 54 -7.67 -11.80 9.14
N SER A 55 -7.06 -10.75 8.59
CA SER A 55 -6.69 -10.70 7.17
C SER A 55 -5.36 -11.40 6.93
N ASP A 56 -5.27 -12.23 5.90
CA ASP A 56 -4.01 -12.87 5.46
C ASP A 56 -3.03 -11.91 4.76
N ILE A 57 -3.29 -10.60 4.78
CA ILE A 57 -2.55 -9.57 4.01
C ILE A 57 -1.06 -9.46 4.37
N ILE A 58 -0.68 -9.83 5.61
CA ILE A 58 0.71 -9.85 6.05
C ILE A 58 1.40 -11.16 5.68
N ARG A 59 0.66 -12.26 5.51
CA ARG A 59 1.22 -13.58 5.15
C ARG A 59 1.66 -13.67 3.69
N SER A 60 1.17 -12.78 2.83
CA SER A 60 1.63 -12.69 1.44
C SER A 60 2.97 -11.98 1.25
N LEU A 61 3.55 -11.47 2.34
CA LEU A 61 4.89 -10.89 2.32
C LEU A 61 5.93 -12.03 2.29
N PRO A 62 6.96 -11.97 1.43
CA PRO A 62 8.00 -12.99 1.43
C PRO A 62 8.78 -12.93 2.76
N ASP A 63 8.86 -14.07 3.45
CA ASP A 63 9.73 -14.23 4.62
C ASP A 63 11.18 -13.94 4.20
N ASN A 64 11.80 -12.91 4.80
CA ASN A 64 13.24 -12.66 4.68
C ASN A 64 14.03 -13.62 5.59
#